data_AF-A0A9P0FZT8-F1
#
_entry.id   AF-A0A9P0FZT8-F1
#
_cell.length_a   1.000
_cell.length_b   1.000
_cell.length_c   1.000
_cell.angle_alpha   90.00
_cell.angle_beta   90.00
_cell.angle_gamma   90.00
#
_symmetry.space_group_name_H-M   'P 1'
#
loop_
_entity.id
_entity.type
_entity.pdbx_description
1 polymer ?
#
loop_
_entity_poly.entity_id
_entity_poly.type
_entity_poly.pdbx_seq_one_letter_code
_entity_poly.pdbx_strand_id
1 'polypeptide(L)'
;MDVVVPTPERTTKSTVMEPVGPWATGRVDWNPEAGLVGVRPVVDQYSMARYDVHQWKERIDHLKQVSCKSCNKSESVEDHSTDNMKTAARLADKNQEECKGLINGRALEIHKLRTDLSRSIDAVEKEMRMLQDEIHRIKRCIATVDIAGLISNECIKQRGFRLESDLVHDPVQQELAKEYSLINEVRELLVKTLGQFEEQLARNESVKSKLEWDWSNKREAYDLETTNVGLNTQSTTALFKPGSVRFPENGASVPRWTAETETALAVGDEACKQSAELRLLLNNTILIDCIRDLRLQCDRVDLALSQRIQETEQSRQVLQACLEKILNRMSTTEGTIRKLKNMIRNLDQMTKVAQSRLDNRNQRPPAESTRDEAHVRLVEEVKTLLEQTTTLENRIKDTEAVHQELYASRKNLEQELQVKLKTLWVDRERCQPVRAHYPSVAALSGHGD
;
A
#
# COMPACT_ATOMS: atom_id res chain seq x y z
N MET A 1 -36.09 44.25 -68.84
CA MET A 1 -37.44 43.65 -68.92
C MET A 1 -38.43 44.74 -68.57
N ASP A 2 -39.22 45.09 -69.57
CA ASP A 2 -39.87 46.38 -69.72
C ASP A 2 -41.01 46.64 -68.75
N VAL A 3 -41.05 47.89 -68.28
CA VAL A 3 -42.11 48.48 -67.46
C VAL A 3 -43.20 48.98 -68.41
N VAL A 4 -44.39 48.38 -68.37
CA VAL A 4 -45.56 48.81 -69.14
C VAL A 4 -46.48 49.61 -68.22
N VAL A 5 -46.57 50.91 -68.47
CA VAL A 5 -47.53 51.84 -67.86
C VAL A 5 -48.69 52.05 -68.85
N PRO A 6 -49.98 51.88 -68.46
CA PRO A 6 -51.08 52.20 -69.34
C PRO A 6 -51.50 53.68 -69.21
N THR A 7 -51.51 54.36 -70.35
CA THR A 7 -52.07 55.69 -70.62
C THR A 7 -53.62 55.69 -70.55
N PRO A 8 -54.27 56.68 -69.92
CA PRO A 8 -55.71 56.87 -70.03
C PRO A 8 -56.08 57.76 -71.24
N GLU A 9 -57.02 57.25 -72.05
CA GLU A 9 -57.61 57.91 -73.22
C GLU A 9 -58.47 59.13 -72.81
N ARG A 10 -58.23 60.25 -73.49
CA ARG A 10 -58.96 61.52 -73.32
C ARG A 10 -60.13 61.57 -74.31
N THR A 11 -61.32 61.23 -73.86
CA THR A 11 -62.56 61.42 -74.64
C THR A 11 -63.05 62.86 -74.52
N THR A 12 -62.70 63.69 -75.49
CA THR A 12 -63.27 65.03 -75.67
C THR A 12 -64.62 64.92 -76.37
N LYS A 13 -65.73 65.03 -75.63
CA LYS A 13 -67.04 65.32 -76.23
C LYS A 13 -67.31 66.82 -76.15
N SER A 14 -67.17 67.45 -77.32
CA SER A 14 -67.47 68.83 -77.64
C SER A 14 -68.97 69.12 -77.47
N THR A 15 -69.34 69.91 -76.45
CA THR A 15 -70.63 70.57 -76.36
C THR A 15 -70.62 71.81 -77.27
N VAL A 16 -71.41 71.75 -78.34
CA VAL A 16 -71.65 72.88 -79.25
C VAL A 16 -72.54 73.89 -78.52
N MET A 17 -72.03 75.11 -78.28
CA MET A 17 -72.79 76.22 -77.70
C MET A 17 -73.45 77.08 -78.79
N GLU A 18 -74.66 77.50 -78.50
CA GLU A 18 -75.50 78.45 -79.24
C GLU A 18 -74.89 79.87 -79.34
N PRO A 19 -75.38 80.74 -80.25
CA PRO A 19 -74.77 82.05 -80.52
C PRO A 19 -74.85 83.00 -79.32
N VAL A 20 -73.70 83.56 -78.95
CA VAL A 20 -73.48 84.53 -77.88
C VAL A 20 -73.96 85.93 -78.32
N GLY A 21 -74.98 86.46 -77.65
CA GLY A 21 -75.40 87.87 -77.68
C GLY A 21 -74.50 88.78 -76.82
N PRO A 22 -74.62 90.11 -76.90
CA PRO A 22 -73.51 91.05 -76.74
C PRO A 22 -73.27 91.46 -75.28
N TRP A 23 -72.81 90.54 -74.43
CA TRP A 23 -72.21 90.84 -73.12
C TRP A 23 -71.06 89.86 -72.85
N ALA A 24 -69.98 89.98 -73.63
CA ALA A 24 -68.77 89.18 -73.46
C ALA A 24 -67.87 89.81 -72.39
N THR A 25 -68.10 89.48 -71.11
CA THR A 25 -67.03 89.53 -70.11
C THR A 25 -66.19 88.26 -70.27
N GLY A 26 -64.94 88.42 -70.73
CA GLY A 26 -64.04 87.33 -71.05
C GLY A 26 -63.91 86.29 -69.95
N ARG A 27 -63.80 85.01 -70.35
CA ARG A 27 -63.42 83.91 -69.45
C ARG A 27 -62.09 84.26 -68.79
N VAL A 28 -62.09 84.22 -67.46
CA VAL A 28 -60.88 84.30 -66.65
C VAL A 28 -60.25 82.91 -66.64
N ASP A 29 -59.17 82.74 -67.40
CA ASP A 29 -58.34 81.54 -67.34
C ASP A 29 -57.41 81.64 -66.12
N TRP A 30 -57.68 80.83 -65.10
CA TRP A 30 -56.81 80.70 -63.93
C TRP A 30 -55.66 79.74 -64.24
N ASN A 31 -54.61 80.26 -64.88
CA ASN A 31 -53.35 79.53 -65.03
C ASN A 31 -52.52 79.66 -63.73
N PRO A 32 -51.89 78.60 -63.18
CA PRO A 32 -51.10 78.67 -61.95
C PRO A 32 -49.88 79.60 -61.99
N GLU A 33 -49.51 80.12 -63.18
CA GLU A 33 -48.36 81.00 -63.41
C GLU A 33 -48.72 82.51 -63.39
N ALA A 34 -49.97 82.87 -63.09
CA ALA A 34 -50.45 84.27 -63.08
C ALA A 34 -49.82 85.17 -61.98
N GLY A 35 -48.85 84.68 -61.21
CA GLY A 35 -48.11 85.46 -60.20
C GLY A 35 -46.98 86.34 -60.76
N LEU A 36 -46.62 86.22 -62.05
CA LEU A 36 -45.41 86.82 -62.64
C LEU A 36 -45.65 88.06 -63.53
N VAL A 37 -46.89 88.37 -63.89
CA VAL A 37 -47.24 89.54 -64.71
C VAL A 37 -48.27 90.36 -63.93
N GLY A 38 -47.80 91.41 -63.26
CA GLY A 38 -48.55 92.21 -62.28
C GLY A 38 -49.76 92.98 -62.81
N VAL A 39 -50.81 92.27 -63.23
CA VAL A 39 -52.14 92.83 -63.48
C VAL A 39 -53.14 92.04 -62.64
N ARG A 40 -53.33 92.46 -61.39
CA ARG A 40 -54.44 91.97 -60.56
C ARG A 40 -55.74 92.62 -61.04
N PRO A 41 -56.79 91.85 -61.39
CA PRO A 41 -58.13 92.40 -61.50
C PRO A 41 -58.56 92.95 -60.13
N VAL A 42 -59.20 94.11 -60.12
CA VAL A 42 -59.83 94.69 -58.93
C VAL A 42 -60.96 93.75 -58.51
N VAL A 43 -60.82 93.15 -57.33
CA VAL A 43 -61.85 92.30 -56.72
C VAL A 43 -62.60 93.16 -55.71
N ASP A 44 -63.87 93.43 -56.02
CA ASP A 44 -64.79 94.21 -55.17
C ASP A 44 -65.23 93.42 -53.93
N GLN A 45 -65.50 94.12 -52.82
CA GLN A 45 -65.74 93.57 -51.47
C GLN A 45 -67.05 92.78 -51.30
N TYR A 46 -67.76 92.46 -52.40
CA TYR A 46 -69.06 91.77 -52.38
C TYR A 46 -69.14 90.48 -53.22
N SER A 47 -68.03 89.97 -53.77
CA SER A 47 -67.97 88.60 -54.30
C SER A 47 -67.61 87.58 -53.21
N MET A 48 -68.44 87.51 -52.16
CA MET A 48 -68.31 86.51 -51.09
C MET A 48 -68.90 85.17 -51.54
N ALA A 49 -68.09 84.35 -52.23
CA ALA A 49 -68.09 82.88 -52.15
C ALA A 49 -67.14 82.30 -53.21
N ARG A 50 -65.88 81.99 -52.85
CA ARG A 50 -65.00 81.16 -53.69
C ARG A 50 -65.50 79.70 -53.82
N TYR A 51 -66.45 79.31 -52.98
CA TYR A 51 -67.01 77.97 -52.90
C TYR A 51 -68.50 78.08 -52.58
N ASP A 52 -69.33 77.31 -53.27
CA ASP A 52 -70.76 77.17 -52.93
C ASP A 52 -70.93 76.46 -51.57
N VAL A 53 -72.04 76.69 -50.85
CA VAL A 53 -72.34 76.03 -49.57
C VAL A 53 -72.32 74.51 -49.70
N HIS A 54 -72.72 74.00 -50.87
CA HIS A 54 -72.60 72.58 -51.22
C HIS A 54 -71.13 72.13 -51.30
N GLN A 55 -70.28 72.88 -51.97
CA GLN A 55 -68.84 72.58 -52.14
C GLN A 55 -68.06 72.70 -50.82
N TRP A 56 -68.43 73.64 -49.93
CA TRP A 56 -67.88 73.73 -48.58
C TRP A 56 -68.30 72.54 -47.70
N LYS A 57 -69.57 72.13 -47.76
CA LYS A 57 -70.08 70.94 -47.04
C LYS A 57 -69.39 69.66 -47.53
N GLU A 58 -69.26 69.46 -48.84
CA GLU A 58 -68.54 68.31 -49.41
C GLU A 58 -67.07 68.27 -48.97
N ARG A 59 -66.37 69.42 -48.93
CA ARG A 59 -64.99 69.49 -48.45
C ARG A 59 -64.86 69.19 -46.96
N ILE A 60 -65.78 69.71 -46.13
CA ILE A 60 -65.82 69.44 -44.70
C ILE A 60 -66.15 67.96 -44.44
N ASP A 61 -67.08 67.37 -45.18
CA ASP A 61 -67.45 65.96 -45.06
C ASP A 61 -66.34 65.03 -45.58
N HIS A 62 -65.64 65.41 -46.65
CA HIS A 62 -64.42 64.71 -47.10
C HIS A 62 -63.30 64.79 -46.04
N LEU A 63 -63.07 65.97 -45.45
CA LEU A 63 -62.08 66.14 -44.37
C LEU A 63 -62.47 65.34 -43.12
N LYS A 64 -63.74 65.32 -42.72
CA LYS A 64 -64.25 64.45 -41.65
C LYS A 64 -64.04 62.99 -41.98
N GLN A 65 -64.36 62.56 -43.20
CA GLN A 65 -64.21 61.17 -43.61
C GLN A 65 -62.75 60.72 -43.64
N VAL A 66 -61.83 61.56 -44.13
CA VAL A 66 -60.38 61.30 -44.12
C VAL A 66 -59.83 61.31 -42.70
N SER A 67 -60.25 62.28 -41.87
CA SER A 67 -59.86 62.35 -40.46
C SER A 67 -60.36 61.14 -39.66
N CYS A 68 -61.61 60.72 -39.84
CA CYS A 68 -62.18 59.52 -39.23
C CYS A 68 -61.47 58.25 -39.73
N LYS A 69 -61.17 58.12 -41.03
CA LYS A 69 -60.38 57.00 -41.56
C LYS A 69 -58.97 56.96 -40.95
N SER A 70 -58.32 58.11 -40.78
CA SER A 70 -57.00 58.21 -40.15
C SER A 70 -57.05 57.88 -38.66
N CYS A 71 -58.09 58.34 -37.95
CA CYS A 71 -58.30 58.06 -36.52
C CYS A 71 -58.58 56.55 -36.29
N ASN A 72 -59.49 55.96 -37.06
CA ASN A 72 -59.79 54.53 -36.97
C ASN A 72 -58.59 53.65 -37.35
N LYS A 73 -57.75 54.11 -38.30
CA LYS A 73 -56.49 53.44 -38.63
C LYS A 73 -55.48 53.53 -37.48
N SER A 74 -55.38 54.68 -36.79
CA SER A 74 -54.55 54.84 -35.60
C SER A 74 -55.01 53.93 -34.48
N GLU A 75 -56.31 53.95 -34.17
CA GLU A 75 -56.92 53.14 -33.11
C GLU A 75 -56.73 51.64 -33.38
N SER A 76 -56.95 51.19 -34.62
CA SER A 76 -56.67 49.80 -35.01
C SER A 76 -55.17 49.44 -34.89
N VAL A 77 -54.25 50.33 -35.26
CA VAL A 77 -52.80 50.10 -35.11
C VAL A 77 -52.40 50.09 -33.63
N GLU A 78 -52.98 50.94 -32.79
CA GLU A 78 -52.77 50.98 -31.35
C GLU A 78 -53.30 49.71 -30.68
N ASP A 79 -54.50 49.26 -31.03
CA ASP A 79 -55.08 48.01 -30.56
C ASP A 79 -54.24 46.80 -30.96
N HIS A 80 -53.84 46.71 -32.24
CA HIS A 80 -52.93 45.66 -32.71
C HIS A 80 -51.55 45.75 -32.05
N SER A 81 -51.01 46.95 -31.85
CA SER A 81 -49.71 47.13 -31.19
C SER A 81 -49.78 46.77 -29.70
N THR A 82 -50.86 47.12 -29.01
CA THR A 82 -51.05 46.77 -27.60
C THR A 82 -51.30 45.28 -27.41
N ASP A 83 -52.04 44.63 -28.31
CA ASP A 83 -52.18 43.17 -28.30
C ASP A 83 -50.86 42.46 -28.64
N ASN A 84 -50.11 42.97 -29.62
CA ASN A 84 -48.76 42.49 -29.94
C ASN A 84 -47.78 42.65 -28.75
N MET A 85 -47.83 43.79 -28.03
CA MET A 85 -47.02 44.01 -26.83
C MET A 85 -47.39 43.02 -25.73
N LYS A 86 -48.69 42.82 -25.46
CA LYS A 86 -49.18 41.88 -24.44
C LYS A 86 -48.87 40.43 -24.80
N THR A 87 -48.99 40.04 -26.07
CA THR A 87 -48.66 38.69 -26.54
C THR A 87 -47.15 38.45 -26.49
N ALA A 88 -46.33 39.40 -26.92
CA ALA A 88 -44.86 39.32 -26.84
C ALA A 88 -44.37 39.24 -25.39
N ALA A 89 -44.91 40.09 -24.49
CA ALA A 89 -44.57 40.05 -23.06
C ALA A 89 -44.95 38.70 -22.43
N ARG A 90 -46.19 38.23 -22.66
CA ARG A 90 -46.63 36.91 -22.15
C ARG A 90 -45.78 35.75 -22.67
N LEU A 91 -45.40 35.78 -23.95
CA LEU A 91 -44.54 34.74 -24.54
C LEU A 91 -43.12 34.80 -23.95
N ALA A 92 -42.57 35.99 -23.75
CA ALA A 92 -41.27 36.18 -23.13
C ALA A 92 -41.27 35.69 -21.67
N ASP A 93 -42.25 36.07 -20.87
CA ASP A 93 -42.39 35.64 -19.47
C ASP A 93 -42.55 34.12 -19.37
N LYS A 94 -43.40 33.53 -20.23
CA LYS A 94 -43.59 32.08 -20.30
C LYS A 94 -42.27 31.36 -20.63
N ASN A 95 -41.56 31.82 -21.66
CA ASN A 95 -40.28 31.22 -22.04
C ASN A 95 -39.22 31.38 -20.94
N GLN A 96 -39.18 32.53 -20.25
CA GLN A 96 -38.28 32.74 -19.11
C GLN A 96 -38.57 31.75 -17.98
N GLU A 97 -39.84 31.54 -17.62
CA GLU A 97 -40.21 30.60 -16.55
C GLU A 97 -39.92 29.14 -16.94
N GLU A 98 -40.23 28.74 -18.18
CA GLU A 98 -39.89 27.42 -18.70
C GLU A 98 -38.37 27.17 -18.69
N CYS A 99 -37.58 28.12 -19.20
CA CYS A 99 -36.11 28.03 -19.17
C CYS A 99 -35.58 27.98 -17.74
N LYS A 100 -36.09 28.83 -16.83
CA LYS A 100 -35.70 28.83 -15.42
C LYS A 100 -35.99 27.49 -14.74
N GLY A 101 -37.16 26.89 -15.03
CA GLY A 101 -37.52 25.56 -14.55
C GLY A 101 -36.54 24.48 -15.01
N LEU A 102 -36.16 24.50 -16.30
CA LEU A 102 -35.19 23.55 -16.87
C LEU A 102 -33.78 23.74 -16.29
N ILE A 103 -33.32 24.99 -16.13
CA ILE A 103 -32.02 25.30 -15.51
C ILE A 103 -32.00 24.83 -14.05
N ASN A 104 -33.09 25.06 -13.30
CA ASN A 104 -33.19 24.58 -11.92
C ASN A 104 -33.19 23.05 -11.84
N GLY A 105 -33.91 22.37 -12.73
CA GLY A 105 -33.86 20.90 -12.84
C GLY A 105 -32.43 20.40 -13.08
N ARG A 106 -31.70 21.05 -14.00
CA ARG A 106 -30.31 20.73 -14.28
C ARG A 106 -29.38 20.98 -13.09
N ALA A 107 -29.59 22.07 -12.36
CA ALA A 107 -28.84 22.38 -11.14
C ALA A 107 -28.99 21.27 -10.08
N LEU A 108 -30.19 20.72 -9.91
CA LEU A 108 -30.46 19.62 -8.98
C LEU A 108 -29.74 18.32 -9.40
N GLU A 109 -29.71 18.00 -10.70
CA GLU A 109 -28.97 16.83 -11.22
C GLU A 109 -27.46 16.97 -10.96
N ILE A 110 -26.88 18.12 -11.28
CA ILE A 110 -25.46 18.41 -11.04
C ILE A 110 -25.16 18.32 -9.55
N HIS A 111 -26.03 18.88 -8.69
CA HIS A 111 -25.88 18.82 -7.24
C HIS A 111 -25.83 17.38 -6.72
N LYS A 112 -26.73 16.52 -7.23
CA LYS A 112 -26.76 15.09 -6.86
C LYS A 112 -25.43 14.42 -7.22
N LEU A 113 -24.98 14.53 -8.46
CA LEU A 113 -23.72 13.92 -8.90
C LEU A 113 -22.52 14.47 -8.14
N ARG A 114 -22.47 15.78 -7.87
CA ARG A 114 -21.42 16.40 -7.04
C ARG A 114 -21.40 15.80 -5.63
N THR A 115 -22.57 15.57 -5.04
CA THR A 115 -22.69 14.96 -3.72
C THR A 115 -22.25 13.50 -3.73
N ASP A 116 -22.61 12.76 -4.78
CA ASP A 116 -22.21 11.35 -4.96
C ASP A 116 -20.69 11.23 -5.14
N LEU A 117 -20.08 12.10 -5.94
CA LEU A 117 -18.62 12.22 -6.11
C LEU A 117 -17.93 12.55 -4.79
N SER A 118 -18.44 13.52 -4.02
CA SER A 118 -17.89 13.87 -2.71
C SER A 118 -17.86 12.67 -1.77
N ARG A 119 -18.97 11.91 -1.69
CA ARG A 119 -19.05 10.69 -0.87
C ARG A 119 -18.08 9.61 -1.33
N SER A 120 -17.90 9.44 -2.63
CA SER A 120 -16.95 8.47 -3.19
C SER A 120 -15.50 8.87 -2.90
N ILE A 121 -15.15 10.17 -3.01
CA ILE A 121 -13.83 10.70 -2.64
C ILE A 121 -13.54 10.41 -1.16
N ASP A 122 -14.47 10.74 -0.26
CA ASP A 122 -14.31 10.49 1.19
C ASP A 122 -14.11 8.98 1.49
N ALA A 123 -14.82 8.11 0.76
CA ALA A 123 -14.68 6.66 0.89
C ALA A 123 -13.30 6.17 0.43
N VAL A 124 -12.83 6.62 -0.75
CA VAL A 124 -11.50 6.28 -1.27
C VAL A 124 -10.40 6.82 -0.35
N GLU A 125 -10.52 8.05 0.16
CA GLU A 125 -9.56 8.61 1.12
C GLU A 125 -9.49 7.83 2.43
N LYS A 126 -10.64 7.39 2.95
CA LYS A 126 -10.68 6.52 4.13
C LYS A 126 -9.98 5.18 3.86
N GLU A 127 -10.24 4.59 2.70
CA GLU A 127 -9.60 3.35 2.29
C GLU A 127 -8.08 3.49 2.10
N MET A 128 -7.63 4.57 1.47
CA MET A 128 -6.21 4.90 1.32
C MET A 128 -5.49 4.99 2.67
N ARG A 129 -6.10 5.64 3.68
CA ARG A 129 -5.53 5.71 5.03
C ARG A 129 -5.38 4.32 5.65
N MET A 130 -6.39 3.46 5.53
CA MET A 130 -6.32 2.09 6.04
C MET A 130 -5.25 1.26 5.31
N LEU A 131 -5.09 1.42 3.99
CA LEU A 131 -4.01 0.76 3.25
C LEU A 131 -2.64 1.25 3.70
N GLN A 132 -2.47 2.55 3.93
CA GLN A 132 -1.22 3.12 4.44
C GLN A 132 -0.88 2.53 5.81
N ASP A 133 -1.84 2.42 6.73
CA ASP A 133 -1.62 1.82 8.05
C ASP A 133 -1.14 0.36 7.93
N GLU A 134 -1.77 -0.43 7.05
CA GLU A 134 -1.36 -1.82 6.79
C GLU A 134 0.01 -1.92 6.10
N ILE A 135 0.35 -1.01 5.19
CA ILE A 135 1.70 -0.91 4.58
C ILE A 135 2.76 -0.71 5.66
N HIS A 136 2.53 0.22 6.59
CA HIS A 136 3.46 0.45 7.70
C HIS A 136 3.56 -0.78 8.59
N ARG A 137 2.44 -1.46 8.83
CA ARG A 137 2.42 -2.70 9.62
C ARG A 137 3.20 -3.83 8.94
N ILE A 138 3.00 -4.07 7.64
CA ILE A 138 3.76 -5.09 6.89
C ILE A 138 5.26 -4.77 6.92
N LYS A 139 5.64 -3.49 6.76
CA LYS A 139 7.05 -3.06 6.88
C LYS A 139 7.63 -3.37 8.25
N ARG A 140 6.88 -3.16 9.34
CA ARG A 140 7.28 -3.58 10.69
C ARG A 140 7.39 -5.10 10.80
N CYS A 141 6.42 -5.86 10.28
CA CYS A 141 6.49 -7.33 10.28
C CYS A 141 7.75 -7.84 9.58
N ILE A 142 8.09 -7.30 8.40
CA ILE A 142 9.30 -7.67 7.66
C ILE A 142 10.55 -7.41 8.51
N ALA A 143 10.65 -6.24 9.15
CA ALA A 143 11.77 -5.92 10.03
C ALA A 143 11.88 -6.90 11.22
N THR A 144 10.76 -7.28 11.82
CA THR A 144 10.75 -8.29 12.90
C THR A 144 11.16 -9.68 12.39
N VAL A 145 10.70 -10.08 11.21
CA VAL A 145 11.11 -11.35 10.56
C VAL A 145 12.60 -11.35 10.23
N ASP A 146 13.16 -10.20 9.82
CA ASP A 146 14.60 -10.04 9.61
C ASP A 146 15.39 -10.29 10.91
N ILE A 147 14.91 -9.80 12.06
CA ILE A 147 15.51 -10.08 13.37
C ILE A 147 15.49 -11.59 13.68
N ALA A 148 14.37 -12.28 13.43
CA ALA A 148 14.29 -13.73 13.57
C ALA A 148 15.32 -14.45 12.68
N GLY A 149 15.51 -13.98 11.44
CA GLY A 149 16.52 -14.50 10.52
C GLY A 149 17.95 -14.32 11.03
N LEU A 150 18.26 -13.17 11.63
CA LEU A 150 19.55 -12.91 12.27
C LEU A 150 19.81 -13.85 13.45
N ILE A 151 18.80 -14.09 14.30
CA ILE A 151 18.87 -15.00 15.45
C ILE A 151 19.16 -16.43 14.97
N SER A 152 18.42 -16.92 13.98
CA SER A 152 18.61 -18.27 13.43
C SER A 152 19.99 -18.45 12.81
N ASN A 153 20.43 -17.49 11.99
CA ASN A 153 21.77 -17.50 11.38
C ASN A 153 22.89 -17.42 12.41
N GLU A 154 22.74 -16.60 13.47
CA GLU A 154 23.72 -16.52 14.54
C GLU A 154 23.84 -17.85 15.28
N CYS A 155 22.72 -18.54 15.57
CA CYS A 155 22.76 -19.86 16.18
C CYS A 155 23.48 -20.89 15.29
N ILE A 156 23.24 -20.87 13.98
CA ILE A 156 23.94 -21.72 13.01
C ILE A 156 25.46 -21.46 13.05
N LYS A 157 25.87 -20.19 13.04
CA LYS A 157 27.29 -19.79 13.12
C LYS A 157 27.92 -20.20 14.45
N GLN A 158 27.25 -19.95 15.57
CA GLN A 158 27.74 -20.32 16.90
C GLN A 158 27.98 -21.83 16.99
N ARG A 159 27.03 -22.62 16.48
CA ARG A 159 27.13 -24.08 16.41
C ARG A 159 28.27 -24.59 15.53
N GLY A 160 28.78 -23.77 14.61
CA GLY A 160 29.99 -24.04 13.83
C GLY A 160 31.30 -23.97 14.63
N PHE A 161 31.30 -23.36 15.83
CA PHE A 161 32.49 -23.29 16.71
C PHE A 161 32.62 -24.47 17.70
N ARG A 162 31.82 -25.53 17.53
CA ARG A 162 32.02 -26.78 18.27
C ARG A 162 33.30 -27.48 17.81
N LEU A 163 33.85 -28.32 18.68
CA LEU A 163 35.04 -29.11 18.38
C LEU A 163 34.68 -30.32 17.51
N GLU A 164 35.64 -30.79 16.70
CA GLU A 164 35.42 -31.73 15.58
C GLU A 164 34.62 -32.98 15.95
N SER A 165 34.84 -33.60 17.12
CA SER A 165 34.10 -34.82 17.50
C SER A 165 32.61 -34.58 17.78
N ASP A 166 32.21 -33.34 18.10
CA ASP A 166 30.82 -32.93 18.29
C ASP A 166 30.28 -32.07 17.12
N LEU A 167 31.08 -31.83 16.09
CA LEU A 167 30.67 -31.11 14.88
C LEU A 167 29.89 -32.07 13.95
N VAL A 168 28.70 -32.45 14.41
CA VAL A 168 27.84 -33.44 13.76
C VAL A 168 26.57 -32.79 13.19
N HIS A 169 26.02 -33.40 12.15
CA HIS A 169 24.73 -33.00 11.57
C HIS A 169 23.58 -33.56 12.42
N ASP A 170 23.27 -32.86 13.51
CA ASP A 170 22.25 -33.24 14.49
C ASP A 170 20.86 -32.64 14.19
N PRO A 171 19.81 -33.09 14.90
CA PRO A 171 18.45 -32.58 14.69
C PRO A 171 18.33 -31.07 14.85
N VAL A 172 19.09 -30.46 15.76
CA VAL A 172 19.04 -29.00 15.95
C VAL A 172 19.57 -28.27 14.72
N GLN A 173 20.66 -28.75 14.11
CA GLN A 173 21.19 -28.16 12.88
C GLN A 173 20.18 -28.26 11.72
N GLN A 174 19.45 -29.37 11.64
CA GLN A 174 18.40 -29.57 10.65
C GLN A 174 17.23 -28.62 10.88
N GLU A 175 16.73 -28.51 12.11
CA GLU A 175 15.60 -27.63 12.44
C GLU A 175 15.97 -26.15 12.29
N LEU A 176 17.20 -25.74 12.62
CA LEU A 176 17.71 -24.39 12.36
C LEU A 176 17.79 -24.08 10.87
N ALA A 177 18.24 -25.02 10.04
CA ALA A 177 18.28 -24.83 8.59
C ALA A 177 16.87 -24.69 8.00
N LYS A 178 15.91 -25.51 8.47
CA LYS A 178 14.49 -25.38 8.10
C LYS A 178 13.90 -24.05 8.56
N GLU A 179 14.20 -23.61 9.78
CA GLU A 179 13.78 -22.32 10.31
C GLU A 179 14.30 -21.16 9.44
N TYR A 180 15.58 -21.18 9.08
CA TYR A 180 16.16 -20.16 8.21
C TYR A 180 15.53 -20.13 6.81
N SER A 181 15.25 -21.29 6.20
CA SER A 181 14.53 -21.38 4.92
C SER A 181 13.12 -20.79 5.04
N LEU A 182 12.37 -21.22 6.05
CA LEU A 182 11.00 -20.75 6.29
C LEU A 182 10.96 -19.23 6.53
N ILE A 183 11.91 -18.68 7.28
CA ILE A 183 12.01 -17.23 7.50
C ILE A 183 12.19 -16.48 6.18
N ASN A 184 13.06 -16.97 5.28
CA ASN A 184 13.26 -16.34 3.98
C ASN A 184 12.01 -16.44 3.10
N GLU A 185 11.34 -17.59 3.08
CA GLU A 185 10.09 -17.80 2.33
C GLU A 185 8.98 -16.85 2.83
N VAL A 186 8.80 -16.74 4.15
CA VAL A 186 7.85 -15.81 4.77
C VAL A 186 8.21 -14.36 4.45
N ARG A 187 9.50 -14.00 4.54
CA ARG A 187 9.98 -12.66 4.20
C ARG A 187 9.67 -12.30 2.75
N GLU A 188 9.94 -13.19 1.81
CA GLU A 188 9.64 -12.99 0.39
C GLU A 188 8.13 -12.83 0.14
N LEU A 189 7.30 -13.64 0.80
CA LEU A 189 5.85 -13.51 0.73
C LEU A 189 5.36 -12.15 1.25
N LEU A 190 5.89 -11.69 2.39
CA LEU A 190 5.55 -10.38 2.97
C LEU A 190 6.01 -9.22 2.07
N VAL A 191 7.20 -9.30 1.48
CA VAL A 191 7.70 -8.29 0.52
C VAL A 191 6.83 -8.23 -0.74
N LYS A 192 6.43 -9.39 -1.28
CA LYS A 192 5.50 -9.45 -2.41
C LYS A 192 4.14 -8.85 -2.05
N THR A 193 3.61 -9.17 -0.87
CA THR A 193 2.34 -8.64 -0.37
C THR A 193 2.43 -7.12 -0.19
N LEU A 194 3.54 -6.61 0.35
CA LEU A 194 3.80 -5.17 0.45
C LEU A 194 3.70 -4.48 -0.91
N GLY A 195 4.31 -5.06 -1.95
CA GLY A 195 4.23 -4.54 -3.31
C GLY A 195 2.79 -4.45 -3.84
N GLN A 196 1.95 -5.46 -3.56
CA GLN A 196 0.53 -5.45 -3.93
C GLN A 196 -0.25 -4.32 -3.23
N PHE A 197 0.06 -4.05 -1.96
CA PHE A 197 -0.55 -2.96 -1.22
C PHE A 197 -0.11 -1.58 -1.74
N GLU A 198 1.18 -1.40 -2.05
CA GLU A 198 1.71 -0.16 -2.62
C GLU A 198 1.13 0.11 -4.02
N GLU A 199 0.98 -0.92 -4.86
CA GLU A 199 0.31 -0.81 -6.16
C GLU A 199 -1.17 -0.43 -6.02
N GLN A 200 -1.89 -1.07 -5.09
CA GLN A 200 -3.29 -0.73 -4.82
C GLN A 200 -3.45 0.70 -4.30
N LEU A 201 -2.53 1.17 -3.44
CA LEU A 201 -2.54 2.55 -2.96
C LEU A 201 -2.37 3.55 -4.12
N ALA A 202 -1.41 3.30 -5.01
CA ALA A 202 -1.19 4.15 -6.20
C ALA A 202 -2.40 4.14 -7.14
N ARG A 203 -3.08 3.00 -7.28
CA ARG A 203 -4.34 2.90 -8.03
C ARG A 203 -5.43 3.76 -7.40
N ASN A 204 -5.60 3.69 -6.07
CA ASN A 204 -6.58 4.50 -5.35
C ASN A 204 -6.29 6.01 -5.47
N GLU A 205 -5.02 6.43 -5.43
CA GLU A 205 -4.60 7.82 -5.68
C GLU A 205 -4.99 8.31 -7.08
N SER A 206 -4.79 7.47 -8.11
CA SER A 206 -5.19 7.77 -9.48
C SER A 206 -6.72 7.93 -9.61
N VAL A 207 -7.48 7.04 -8.97
CA VAL A 207 -8.95 7.08 -8.96
C VAL A 207 -9.45 8.31 -8.23
N LYS A 208 -8.90 8.62 -7.05
CA LYS A 208 -9.21 9.83 -6.29
C LYS A 208 -9.01 11.09 -7.13
N SER A 209 -7.86 11.21 -7.80
CA SER A 209 -7.55 12.38 -8.64
C SER A 209 -8.57 12.58 -9.77
N LYS A 210 -9.07 11.49 -10.37
CA LYS A 210 -10.12 11.54 -11.40
C LYS A 210 -11.47 11.98 -10.83
N LEU A 211 -11.83 11.47 -9.65
CA LEU A 211 -13.06 11.84 -8.96
C LEU A 211 -13.05 13.32 -8.54
N GLU A 212 -11.92 13.80 -8.00
CA GLU A 212 -11.74 15.21 -7.62
C GLU A 212 -11.82 16.15 -8.82
N TRP A 213 -11.23 15.75 -9.95
CA TRP A 213 -11.32 16.51 -11.19
C TRP A 213 -12.78 16.63 -11.67
N ASP A 214 -13.53 15.53 -11.70
CA ASP A 214 -14.93 15.58 -12.09
C ASP A 214 -15.77 16.38 -11.08
N TRP A 215 -15.51 16.20 -9.78
CA TRP A 215 -16.18 16.97 -8.73
C TRP A 215 -15.97 18.47 -8.89
N SER A 216 -14.75 18.91 -9.21
CA SER A 216 -14.42 20.32 -9.46
C SER A 216 -15.23 20.87 -10.64
N ASN A 217 -15.29 20.13 -11.75
CA ASN A 217 -16.09 20.51 -12.91
C ASN A 217 -17.59 20.60 -12.57
N LYS A 218 -18.12 19.63 -11.81
CA LYS A 218 -19.52 19.64 -11.36
C LYS A 218 -19.80 20.79 -10.40
N ARG A 219 -18.84 21.17 -9.55
CA ARG A 219 -18.98 22.33 -8.66
C ARG A 219 -19.06 23.63 -9.44
N GLU A 220 -18.15 23.87 -10.37
CA GLU A 220 -18.16 25.08 -11.20
C GLU A 220 -19.46 25.18 -12.02
N ALA A 221 -19.88 24.07 -12.63
CA ALA A 221 -21.17 24.01 -13.33
C ALA A 221 -22.35 24.28 -12.39
N TYR A 222 -22.38 23.72 -11.18
CA TYR A 222 -23.44 24.00 -10.22
C TYR A 222 -23.51 25.47 -9.81
N ASP A 223 -22.37 26.11 -9.59
CA ASP A 223 -22.30 27.52 -9.18
C ASP A 223 -22.80 28.46 -10.30
N LEU A 224 -22.49 28.13 -11.56
CA LEU A 224 -23.02 28.82 -12.74
C LEU A 224 -24.54 28.64 -12.86
N GLU A 225 -25.03 27.42 -12.72
CA GLU A 225 -26.45 27.10 -12.82
C GLU A 225 -27.24 27.79 -11.70
N THR A 226 -26.70 27.80 -10.48
CA THR A 226 -27.30 28.51 -9.33
C THR A 226 -27.36 30.01 -9.57
N THR A 227 -26.30 30.59 -10.15
CA THR A 227 -26.28 32.01 -10.56
C THR A 227 -27.36 32.27 -11.61
N ASN A 228 -27.48 31.41 -12.62
CA ASN A 228 -28.46 31.53 -13.69
C ASN A 228 -29.91 31.42 -13.20
N VAL A 229 -30.20 30.53 -12.24
CA VAL A 229 -31.52 30.43 -11.58
C VAL A 229 -31.88 31.72 -10.82
N GLY A 230 -30.86 32.40 -10.26
CA GLY A 230 -31.02 33.66 -9.53
C GLY A 230 -31.22 34.90 -10.42
N LEU A 231 -30.88 34.83 -11.72
CA LEU A 231 -31.06 35.94 -12.65
C LEU A 231 -32.55 36.17 -12.96
N ASN A 232 -32.93 37.44 -12.97
CA ASN A 232 -34.25 37.92 -13.35
C ASN A 232 -34.14 39.24 -14.12
N THR A 233 -35.25 39.72 -14.70
CA THR A 233 -35.28 40.94 -15.53
C THR A 233 -34.84 42.22 -14.79
N GLN A 234 -34.84 42.23 -13.46
CA GLN A 234 -34.39 43.36 -12.63
C GLN A 234 -32.92 43.23 -12.17
N SER A 235 -32.23 42.17 -12.59
CA SER A 235 -30.87 41.88 -12.13
C SER A 235 -29.85 42.83 -12.76
N THR A 236 -29.16 43.63 -11.94
CA THR A 236 -28.15 44.60 -12.38
C THR A 236 -26.93 43.95 -13.06
N THR A 237 -26.73 42.64 -12.85
CA THR A 237 -25.65 41.84 -13.45
C THR A 237 -25.98 41.34 -14.86
N ALA A 238 -27.23 41.48 -15.34
CA ALA A 238 -27.63 41.06 -16.67
C ALA A 238 -27.05 42.03 -17.73
N LEU A 239 -26.31 41.49 -18.70
CA LEU A 239 -25.65 42.26 -19.75
C LEU A 239 -25.92 41.62 -21.12
N PHE A 240 -25.95 42.43 -22.18
CA PHE A 240 -25.94 41.90 -23.54
C PHE A 240 -24.61 41.18 -23.81
N LYS A 241 -24.69 39.92 -24.25
CA LYS A 241 -23.54 39.08 -24.60
C LYS A 241 -23.61 38.66 -26.07
N PRO A 242 -23.20 39.51 -27.03
CA PRO A 242 -23.20 39.17 -28.45
C PRO A 242 -22.40 37.88 -28.71
N GLY A 243 -22.98 36.95 -29.47
CA GLY A 243 -22.35 35.66 -29.79
C GLY A 243 -22.63 34.53 -28.79
N SER A 244 -23.39 34.76 -27.71
CA SER A 244 -23.78 33.68 -26.76
C SER A 244 -24.74 32.65 -27.37
N VAL A 245 -25.46 33.01 -28.44
CA VAL A 245 -26.42 32.14 -29.13
C VAL A 245 -25.67 31.13 -30.00
N ARG A 246 -25.07 30.12 -29.38
CA ARG A 246 -24.33 29.04 -30.04
C ARG A 246 -24.28 27.80 -29.17
N PHE A 247 -24.10 26.64 -29.78
CA PHE A 247 -23.64 25.45 -29.08
C PHE A 247 -22.11 25.44 -29.05
N PRO A 248 -21.48 25.04 -27.93
CA PRO A 248 -20.05 24.78 -27.91
C PRO A 248 -19.69 23.65 -28.88
N GLU A 249 -18.64 23.82 -29.70
CA GLU A 249 -18.24 22.83 -30.72
C GLU A 249 -17.90 21.45 -30.14
N ASN A 250 -17.40 21.40 -28.90
CA ASN A 250 -17.01 20.16 -28.20
C ASN A 250 -17.88 19.86 -26.96
N GLY A 251 -19.14 20.31 -26.95
CA GLY A 251 -20.05 20.04 -25.83
C GLY A 251 -20.38 18.55 -25.66
N ALA A 252 -20.28 18.02 -24.44
CA ALA A 252 -20.72 16.66 -24.15
C ALA A 252 -22.25 16.56 -24.20
N SER A 253 -22.76 15.43 -24.70
CA SER A 253 -24.19 15.12 -24.59
C SER A 253 -24.56 14.76 -23.15
N VAL A 254 -25.81 15.02 -22.74
CA VAL A 254 -26.29 14.70 -21.39
C VAL A 254 -26.07 13.23 -21.02
N PRO A 255 -26.39 12.24 -21.88
CA PRO A 255 -26.14 10.83 -21.58
C PRO A 255 -24.66 10.49 -21.42
N ARG A 256 -23.79 11.14 -22.18
CA ARG A 256 -22.34 10.93 -22.07
C ARG A 256 -21.80 11.49 -20.76
N TRP A 257 -22.23 12.69 -20.39
CA TRP A 257 -21.85 13.36 -19.14
C TRP A 257 -22.27 12.57 -17.88
N THR A 258 -23.48 11.98 -17.87
CA THR A 258 -23.92 11.10 -16.77
C THR A 258 -23.09 9.82 -16.76
N ALA A 259 -22.91 9.16 -17.90
CA ALA A 259 -22.19 7.89 -17.99
C ALA A 259 -20.72 8.01 -17.58
N GLU A 260 -20.03 9.11 -17.93
CA GLU A 260 -18.65 9.37 -17.51
C GLU A 260 -18.54 9.45 -15.97
N THR A 261 -19.49 10.14 -15.33
CA THR A 261 -19.55 10.28 -13.86
C THR A 261 -19.88 8.94 -13.19
N GLU A 262 -20.88 8.22 -13.69
CA GLU A 262 -21.29 6.90 -13.18
C GLU A 262 -20.15 5.88 -13.30
N THR A 263 -19.42 5.90 -14.41
CA THR A 263 -18.25 5.03 -14.61
C THR A 263 -17.14 5.37 -13.61
N ALA A 264 -16.87 6.66 -13.38
CA ALA A 264 -15.86 7.07 -12.40
C ALA A 264 -16.22 6.61 -10.98
N LEU A 265 -17.49 6.75 -10.58
CA LEU A 265 -18.00 6.26 -9.30
C LEU A 265 -17.87 4.74 -9.18
N ALA A 266 -18.25 3.98 -10.20
CA ALA A 266 -18.13 2.52 -10.20
C ALA A 266 -16.67 2.05 -10.08
N VAL A 267 -15.73 2.76 -10.74
CA VAL A 267 -14.29 2.50 -10.59
C VAL A 267 -13.80 2.83 -9.18
N GLY A 268 -14.34 3.88 -8.55
CA GLY A 268 -14.12 4.22 -7.13
C GLY A 268 -14.54 3.10 -6.19
N ASP A 269 -15.77 2.61 -6.34
CA ASP A 269 -16.33 1.55 -5.50
C ASP A 269 -15.55 0.24 -5.66
N GLU A 270 -15.18 -0.12 -6.89
CA GLU A 270 -14.40 -1.33 -7.16
C GLU A 270 -12.98 -1.23 -6.58
N ALA A 271 -12.33 -0.06 -6.66
CA ALA A 271 -11.02 0.16 -6.05
C ALA A 271 -11.08 0.02 -4.52
N CYS A 272 -12.13 0.56 -3.89
CA CYS A 272 -12.37 0.39 -2.45
C CYS A 272 -12.59 -1.08 -2.07
N LYS A 273 -13.38 -1.81 -2.87
CA LYS A 273 -13.64 -3.24 -2.65
C LYS A 273 -12.37 -4.08 -2.74
N GLN A 274 -11.56 -3.87 -3.78
CA GLN A 274 -10.28 -4.57 -3.96
C GLN A 274 -9.33 -4.31 -2.78
N SER A 275 -9.27 -3.06 -2.32
CA SER A 275 -8.48 -2.67 -1.15
C SER A 275 -8.93 -3.38 0.13
N ALA A 276 -10.25 -3.45 0.36
CA ALA A 276 -10.81 -4.17 1.51
C ALA A 276 -10.56 -5.68 1.45
N GLU A 277 -10.68 -6.30 0.27
CA GLU A 277 -10.36 -7.71 0.05
C GLU A 277 -8.88 -8.02 0.32
N LEU A 278 -7.96 -7.17 -0.14
CA LEU A 278 -6.53 -7.31 0.15
C LEU A 278 -6.23 -7.21 1.65
N ARG A 279 -6.86 -6.27 2.36
CA ARG A 279 -6.74 -6.16 3.83
C ARG A 279 -7.29 -7.39 4.55
N LEU A 280 -8.41 -7.95 4.09
CA LEU A 280 -8.96 -9.18 4.66
C LEU A 280 -8.03 -10.38 4.41
N LEU A 281 -7.47 -10.50 3.20
CA LEU A 281 -6.52 -11.55 2.86
C LEU A 281 -5.29 -11.48 3.75
N LEU A 282 -4.68 -10.30 3.89
CA LEU A 282 -3.52 -10.08 4.76
C LEU A 282 -3.80 -10.51 6.20
N ASN A 283 -4.90 -10.02 6.78
CA ASN A 283 -5.21 -10.18 8.20
C ASN A 283 -5.70 -11.58 8.55
N ASN A 284 -6.51 -12.20 7.70
CA ASN A 284 -7.17 -13.47 8.03
C ASN A 284 -6.39 -14.70 7.55
N THR A 285 -5.42 -14.54 6.65
CA THR A 285 -4.69 -15.68 6.09
C THR A 285 -3.18 -15.48 6.21
N ILE A 286 -2.61 -14.53 5.45
CA ILE A 286 -1.16 -14.40 5.28
C ILE A 286 -0.45 -14.22 6.62
N LEU A 287 -0.84 -13.21 7.42
CA LEU A 287 -0.18 -12.95 8.70
C LEU A 287 -0.38 -14.09 9.71
N ILE A 288 -1.60 -14.62 9.82
CA ILE A 288 -1.90 -15.68 10.79
C ILE A 288 -1.09 -16.94 10.48
N ASP A 289 -1.07 -17.37 9.21
CA ASP A 289 -0.35 -18.56 8.79
C ASP A 289 1.17 -18.37 8.93
N CYS A 290 1.72 -17.24 8.48
CA CYS A 290 3.15 -16.94 8.62
C CYS A 290 3.60 -16.93 10.09
N ILE A 291 2.84 -16.25 10.96
CA ILE A 291 3.19 -16.16 12.39
C ILE A 291 3.11 -17.53 13.05
N ARG A 292 2.04 -18.30 12.77
CA ARG A 292 1.86 -19.66 13.29
C ARG A 292 3.03 -20.55 12.88
N ASP A 293 3.39 -20.54 11.61
CA ASP A 293 4.40 -21.46 11.07
C ASP A 293 5.81 -21.09 11.60
N LEU A 294 6.14 -19.79 11.68
CA LEU A 294 7.38 -19.31 12.30
C LEU A 294 7.49 -19.70 13.78
N ARG A 295 6.41 -19.50 14.55
CA ARG A 295 6.39 -19.86 15.98
C ARG A 295 6.50 -21.36 16.20
N LEU A 296 5.76 -22.15 15.43
CA LEU A 296 5.83 -23.61 15.50
C LEU A 296 7.24 -24.12 15.17
N GLN A 297 7.89 -23.53 14.17
CA GLN A 297 9.26 -23.90 13.82
C GLN A 297 10.27 -23.44 14.88
N CYS A 298 10.09 -22.26 15.48
CA CYS A 298 10.89 -21.81 16.62
C CYS A 298 10.80 -22.80 17.79
N ASP A 299 9.59 -23.22 18.16
CA ASP A 299 9.35 -24.16 19.26
C ASP A 299 10.00 -25.53 18.97
N ARG A 300 10.01 -25.99 17.72
CA ARG A 300 10.72 -27.22 17.30
C ARG A 300 12.23 -27.11 17.49
N VAL A 301 12.83 -25.97 17.11
CA VAL A 301 14.26 -25.73 17.31
C VAL A 301 14.58 -25.67 18.80
N ASP A 302 13.78 -24.96 19.60
CA ASP A 302 13.98 -24.83 21.05
C ASP A 302 13.89 -26.18 21.77
N LEU A 303 12.93 -27.03 21.35
CA LEU A 303 12.81 -28.40 21.85
C LEU A 303 14.03 -29.24 21.48
N ALA A 304 14.43 -29.23 20.20
CA ALA A 304 15.59 -29.98 19.74
C ALA A 304 16.87 -29.52 20.46
N LEU A 305 17.07 -28.21 20.64
CA LEU A 305 18.21 -27.64 21.34
C LEU A 305 18.23 -28.07 22.81
N SER A 306 17.08 -28.02 23.48
CA SER A 306 16.95 -28.44 24.89
C SER A 306 17.26 -29.93 25.08
N GLN A 307 16.74 -30.78 24.19
CA GLN A 307 17.04 -32.21 24.18
C GLN A 307 18.54 -32.46 23.96
N ARG A 308 19.15 -31.76 22.99
CA ARG A 308 20.58 -31.95 22.68
C ARG A 308 21.49 -31.51 23.83
N ILE A 309 21.14 -30.42 24.52
CA ILE A 309 21.84 -29.96 25.72
C ILE A 309 21.74 -31.03 26.82
N GLN A 310 20.57 -31.62 27.03
CA GLN A 310 20.38 -32.67 28.03
C GLN A 310 21.20 -33.94 27.71
N GLU A 311 21.20 -34.40 26.45
CA GLU A 311 22.01 -35.53 26.00
C GLU A 311 23.51 -35.28 26.19
N THR A 312 23.97 -34.07 25.88
CA THR A 312 25.38 -33.68 26.03
C THR A 312 25.77 -33.61 27.51
N GLU A 313 24.88 -33.10 28.36
CA GLU A 313 25.08 -33.06 29.81
C GLU A 313 25.16 -34.47 30.41
N GLN A 314 24.28 -35.40 29.99
CA GLN A 314 24.35 -36.80 30.41
C GLN A 314 25.66 -37.46 29.97
N SER A 315 26.07 -37.23 28.72
CA SER A 315 27.35 -37.74 28.19
C SER A 315 28.54 -37.20 28.99
N ARG A 316 28.53 -35.91 29.34
CA ARG A 316 29.53 -35.28 30.21
C ARG A 316 29.59 -35.94 31.58
N GLN A 317 28.45 -36.21 32.21
CA GLN A 317 28.39 -36.86 33.52
C GLN A 317 28.94 -38.29 33.48
N VAL A 318 28.60 -39.06 32.44
CA VAL A 318 29.15 -40.42 32.24
C VAL A 318 30.67 -40.39 32.06
N LEU A 319 31.19 -39.49 31.21
CA LEU A 319 32.63 -39.33 31.01
C LEU A 319 33.35 -38.93 32.30
N GLN A 320 32.77 -38.02 33.08
CA GLN A 320 33.30 -37.61 34.38
C GLN A 320 33.35 -38.78 35.39
N ALA A 321 32.29 -39.59 35.46
CA ALA A 321 32.26 -40.77 36.32
C ALA A 321 33.28 -41.84 35.88
N CYS A 322 33.47 -42.03 34.57
CA CYS A 322 34.52 -42.91 34.04
C CYS A 322 35.92 -42.40 34.38
N LEU A 323 36.15 -41.08 34.27
CA LEU A 323 37.43 -40.46 34.62
C LEU A 323 37.75 -40.67 36.11
N GLU A 324 36.79 -40.47 37.00
CA GLU A 324 36.95 -40.72 38.43
C GLU A 324 37.33 -42.20 38.73
N LYS A 325 36.68 -43.15 38.06
CA LYS A 325 37.03 -44.58 38.16
C LYS A 325 38.47 -44.86 37.71
N ILE A 326 38.90 -44.26 36.60
CA ILE A 326 40.28 -44.41 36.09
C ILE A 326 41.28 -43.81 37.08
N LEU A 327 41.04 -42.61 37.60
CA LEU A 327 41.92 -41.97 38.59
C LEU A 327 42.06 -42.81 39.87
N ASN A 328 40.95 -43.35 40.39
CA ASN A 328 40.96 -44.26 41.55
C ASN A 328 41.74 -45.55 41.27
N ARG A 329 41.58 -46.12 40.06
CA ARG A 329 42.32 -47.31 39.63
C ARG A 329 43.82 -47.01 39.52
N MET A 330 44.21 -45.88 38.93
CA MET A 330 45.61 -45.44 38.82
C MET A 330 46.28 -45.34 40.19
N SER A 331 45.64 -44.68 41.16
CA SER A 331 46.13 -44.58 42.55
C SER A 331 46.32 -45.96 43.20
N THR A 332 45.37 -46.87 42.98
CA THR A 332 45.46 -48.26 43.48
C THR A 332 46.62 -49.03 42.83
N THR A 333 46.80 -48.89 41.52
CA THR A 333 47.88 -49.52 40.73
C THR A 333 49.25 -48.99 41.18
N GLU A 334 49.39 -47.67 41.37
CA GLU A 334 50.60 -47.04 41.93
C GLU A 334 50.90 -47.50 43.35
N GLY A 335 49.87 -47.67 44.18
CA GLY A 335 49.99 -48.27 45.50
C GLY A 335 50.50 -49.72 45.44
N THR A 336 50.05 -50.49 44.45
CA THR A 336 50.47 -51.88 44.24
C THR A 336 51.92 -51.94 43.78
N ILE A 337 52.34 -51.09 42.84
CA ILE A 337 53.75 -50.96 42.41
C ILE A 337 54.65 -50.64 43.61
N ARG A 338 54.25 -49.70 44.48
CA ARG A 338 55.01 -49.36 45.70
C ARG A 338 55.14 -50.56 46.66
N LYS A 339 54.06 -51.32 46.87
CA LYS A 339 54.08 -52.53 47.71
C LYS A 339 55.00 -53.61 47.14
N LEU A 340 54.95 -53.85 45.83
CA LEU A 340 55.83 -54.79 45.14
C LEU A 340 57.31 -54.38 45.26
N LYS A 341 57.62 -53.09 45.02
CA LYS A 341 58.98 -52.55 45.17
C LYS A 341 59.51 -52.69 46.61
N ASN A 342 58.65 -52.47 47.62
CA ASN A 342 59.04 -52.69 49.03
C ASN A 342 59.26 -54.17 49.35
N MET A 343 58.46 -55.08 48.78
CA MET A 343 58.65 -56.52 48.97
C MET A 343 59.98 -56.99 48.37
N ILE A 344 60.34 -56.51 47.17
CA ILE A 344 61.65 -56.79 46.56
C ILE A 344 62.79 -56.33 47.48
N ARG A 345 62.73 -55.11 48.03
CA ARG A 345 63.74 -54.63 49.00
C ARG A 345 63.88 -55.53 50.22
N ASN A 346 62.77 -56.08 50.72
CA ASN A 346 62.79 -57.03 51.83
C ASN A 346 63.43 -58.37 51.41
N LEU A 347 63.09 -58.88 50.22
CA LEU A 347 63.72 -60.08 49.67
C LEU A 347 65.22 -59.86 49.43
N ASP A 348 65.65 -58.71 48.92
CA ASP A 348 67.05 -58.37 48.74
C ASP A 348 67.83 -58.41 50.06
N GLN A 349 67.21 -57.89 51.13
CA GLN A 349 67.81 -57.94 52.46
C GLN A 349 67.90 -59.38 52.99
N MET A 350 66.90 -60.24 52.74
CA MET A 350 66.94 -61.65 53.09
C MET A 350 68.02 -62.40 52.27
N THR A 351 68.07 -62.16 50.97
CA THR A 351 69.09 -62.71 50.06
C THR A 351 70.49 -62.32 50.51
N LYS A 352 70.70 -61.06 50.89
CA LYS A 352 71.98 -60.56 51.41
C LYS A 352 72.41 -61.32 52.67
N VAL A 353 71.49 -61.58 53.60
CA VAL A 353 71.75 -62.37 54.81
C VAL A 353 72.10 -63.82 54.45
N ALA A 354 71.32 -64.47 53.59
CA ALA A 354 71.57 -65.85 53.17
C ALA A 354 72.91 -66.01 52.43
N GLN A 355 73.23 -65.10 51.51
CA GLN A 355 74.51 -65.06 50.80
C GLN A 355 75.69 -64.81 51.76
N SER A 356 75.57 -63.87 52.71
CA SER A 356 76.62 -63.61 53.69
C SER A 356 76.88 -64.83 54.59
N ARG A 357 75.81 -65.54 55.00
CA ARG A 357 75.93 -66.80 55.75
C ARG A 357 76.62 -67.88 54.92
N LEU A 358 76.30 -67.98 53.63
CA LEU A 358 76.91 -68.95 52.73
C LEU A 358 78.39 -68.65 52.48
N ASP A 359 78.75 -67.38 52.27
CA ASP A 359 80.14 -66.93 52.09
C ASP A 359 81.01 -67.25 53.31
N ASN A 360 80.54 -66.91 54.51
CA ASN A 360 81.22 -67.26 55.76
C ASN A 360 81.47 -68.78 55.89
N ARG A 361 80.53 -69.63 55.41
CA ARG A 361 80.71 -71.09 55.41
C ARG A 361 81.70 -71.57 54.36
N ASN A 362 81.84 -70.87 53.23
CA ASN A 362 82.83 -71.17 52.19
C ASN A 362 84.27 -70.87 52.62
N GLN A 363 84.47 -70.05 53.66
CA GLN A 363 85.79 -69.71 54.21
C GLN A 363 86.31 -70.73 55.25
N ARG A 364 85.61 -71.85 55.45
CA ARG A 364 86.04 -72.89 56.41
C ARG A 364 87.38 -73.51 55.99
N PRO A 365 88.26 -73.87 56.95
CA PRO A 365 89.47 -74.62 56.65
C PRO A 365 89.16 -75.94 55.90
N PRO A 366 90.06 -76.43 55.02
CA PRO A 366 89.76 -77.55 54.13
C PRO A 366 89.26 -78.83 54.83
N ALA A 367 89.75 -79.11 56.04
CA ALA A 367 89.36 -80.28 56.82
C ALA A 367 87.92 -80.23 57.39
N GLU A 368 87.36 -79.03 57.56
CA GLU A 368 86.01 -78.78 58.12
C GLU A 368 85.00 -78.36 57.04
N SER A 369 85.42 -78.37 55.77
CA SER A 369 84.59 -77.99 54.62
C SER A 369 83.66 -79.14 54.22
N THR A 370 82.55 -79.26 54.93
CA THR A 370 81.50 -80.27 54.70
C THR A 370 80.28 -79.68 53.99
N ARG A 371 79.69 -80.43 53.04
CA ARG A 371 78.39 -80.14 52.42
C ARG A 371 77.26 -80.69 53.28
N ASP A 372 77.16 -80.19 54.50
CA ASP A 372 76.10 -80.57 55.42
C ASP A 372 74.73 -79.99 55.01
N GLU A 373 73.68 -80.48 55.66
CA GLU A 373 72.29 -80.09 55.37
C GLU A 373 72.10 -78.56 55.43
N ALA A 374 72.69 -77.90 56.42
CA ALA A 374 72.60 -76.45 56.55
C ALA A 374 73.22 -75.70 55.37
N HIS A 375 74.32 -76.20 54.80
CA HIS A 375 74.93 -75.62 53.61
C HIS A 375 74.03 -75.80 52.38
N VAL A 376 73.45 -76.98 52.18
CA VAL A 376 72.52 -77.26 51.07
C VAL A 376 71.29 -76.35 51.16
N ARG A 377 70.68 -76.23 52.35
CA ARG A 377 69.50 -75.41 52.59
C ARG A 377 69.74 -73.92 52.35
N LEU A 378 70.92 -73.39 52.67
CA LEU A 378 71.28 -72.00 52.36
C LEU A 378 71.38 -71.75 50.85
N VAL A 379 71.92 -72.71 50.09
CA VAL A 379 71.97 -72.62 48.61
C VAL A 379 70.56 -72.63 48.03
N GLU A 380 69.68 -73.51 48.51
CA GLU A 380 68.27 -73.57 48.12
C GLU A 380 67.51 -72.27 48.48
N GLU A 381 67.75 -71.72 49.68
CA GLU A 381 67.16 -70.47 50.15
C GLU A 381 67.52 -69.31 49.20
N VAL A 382 68.82 -69.13 48.88
CA VAL A 382 69.26 -68.10 47.94
C VAL A 382 68.60 -68.28 46.57
N LYS A 383 68.55 -69.51 46.06
CA LYS A 383 67.90 -69.80 44.76
C LYS A 383 66.42 -69.41 44.78
N THR A 384 65.70 -69.81 45.83
CA THR A 384 64.25 -69.55 45.99
C THR A 384 63.98 -68.04 46.11
N LEU A 385 64.79 -67.31 46.88
CA LEU A 385 64.64 -65.85 47.04
C LEU A 385 64.89 -65.09 45.73
N LEU A 386 65.86 -65.53 44.93
CA LEU A 386 66.11 -64.95 43.60
C LEU A 386 64.96 -65.25 42.60
N GLU A 387 64.43 -66.48 42.61
CA GLU A 387 63.24 -66.85 41.81
C GLU A 387 62.02 -66.01 42.20
N GLN A 388 61.78 -65.79 43.50
CA GLN A 388 60.72 -64.92 43.98
C GLN A 388 60.94 -63.46 43.57
N THR A 389 62.18 -62.97 43.62
CA THR A 389 62.54 -61.61 43.22
C THR A 389 62.24 -61.38 41.74
N THR A 390 62.71 -62.26 40.86
CA THR A 390 62.42 -62.19 39.42
C THR A 390 60.92 -62.27 39.11
N THR A 391 60.16 -63.07 39.87
CA THR A 391 58.69 -63.14 39.74
C THR A 391 58.04 -61.80 40.10
N LEU A 392 58.46 -61.15 41.19
CA LEU A 392 57.94 -59.83 41.58
C LEU A 392 58.35 -58.73 40.61
N GLU A 393 59.56 -58.77 40.04
CA GLU A 393 60.01 -57.85 38.99
C GLU A 393 59.15 -57.94 37.73
N ASN A 394 58.84 -59.15 37.28
CA ASN A 394 57.92 -59.36 36.16
C ASN A 394 56.53 -58.81 36.49
N ARG A 395 56.04 -59.02 37.72
CA ARG A 395 54.76 -58.46 38.14
C ARG A 395 54.75 -56.94 38.19
N ILE A 396 55.86 -56.31 38.53
CA ILE A 396 56.01 -54.85 38.43
C ILE A 396 55.87 -54.41 36.97
N LYS A 397 56.57 -55.06 36.03
CA LYS A 397 56.47 -54.74 34.60
C LYS A 397 55.03 -54.84 34.08
N ASP A 398 54.33 -55.92 34.42
CA ASP A 398 52.91 -56.10 34.06
C ASP A 398 52.03 -54.97 34.63
N THR A 399 52.27 -54.60 35.89
CA THR A 399 51.48 -53.57 36.58
C THR A 399 51.78 -52.17 36.04
N GLU A 400 53.04 -51.89 35.67
CA GLU A 400 53.47 -50.65 35.03
C GLU A 400 52.87 -50.54 33.60
N ALA A 401 52.78 -51.65 32.86
CA ALA A 401 52.09 -51.67 31.56
C ALA A 401 50.60 -51.29 31.70
N VAL A 402 49.88 -51.89 32.65
CA VAL A 402 48.48 -51.52 32.94
C VAL A 402 48.36 -50.06 33.37
N HIS A 403 49.31 -49.53 34.13
CA HIS A 403 49.32 -48.11 34.52
C HIS A 403 49.43 -47.17 33.30
N GLN A 404 50.26 -47.53 32.31
CA GLN A 404 50.37 -46.77 31.06
C GLN A 404 49.06 -46.78 30.25
N GLU A 405 48.38 -47.92 30.19
CA GLU A 405 47.06 -48.01 29.53
C GLU A 405 46.00 -47.14 30.22
N LEU A 406 45.99 -47.12 31.55
CA LEU A 406 45.12 -46.24 32.34
C LEU A 406 45.45 -44.76 32.11
N TYR A 407 46.74 -44.42 32.02
CA TYR A 407 47.18 -43.05 31.73
C TYR A 407 46.71 -42.59 30.34
N ALA A 408 46.81 -43.45 29.32
CA ALA A 408 46.31 -43.15 27.98
C ALA A 408 44.78 -42.98 27.98
N SER A 409 44.05 -43.87 28.66
CA SER A 409 42.60 -43.79 28.82
C SER A 409 42.16 -42.49 29.50
N ARG A 410 42.87 -42.08 30.56
CA ARG A 410 42.66 -40.81 31.25
C ARG A 410 42.76 -39.62 30.29
N LYS A 411 43.84 -39.56 29.50
CA LYS A 411 44.07 -38.47 28.54
C LYS A 411 42.92 -38.36 27.53
N ASN A 412 42.46 -39.50 27.00
CA ASN A 412 41.36 -39.53 26.04
C ASN A 412 40.05 -39.05 26.67
N LEU A 413 39.75 -39.49 27.90
CA LEU A 413 38.55 -39.04 28.64
C LEU A 413 38.60 -37.54 28.96
N GLU A 414 39.76 -37.02 29.38
CA GLU A 414 39.95 -35.59 29.63
C GLU A 414 39.73 -34.76 28.36
N GLN A 415 40.24 -35.21 27.22
CA GLN A 415 40.03 -34.56 25.92
C GLN A 415 38.55 -34.55 25.51
N GLU A 416 37.88 -35.70 25.56
CA GLU A 416 36.45 -35.78 25.23
C GLU A 416 35.58 -34.94 26.18
N LEU A 417 35.95 -34.87 27.46
CA LEU A 417 35.25 -34.02 28.42
C LEU A 417 35.37 -32.54 28.05
N GLN A 418 36.54 -32.09 27.59
CA GLN A 418 36.72 -30.71 27.08
C GLN A 418 35.84 -30.43 25.86
N VAL A 419 35.70 -31.41 24.96
CA VAL A 419 34.78 -31.30 23.80
C VAL A 419 33.34 -31.11 24.28
N LYS A 420 32.84 -31.96 25.18
CA LYS A 420 31.47 -31.86 25.70
C LYS A 420 31.22 -30.55 26.44
N LEU A 421 32.19 -30.07 27.22
CA LEU A 421 32.11 -28.77 27.90
C LEU A 421 32.03 -27.61 26.91
N LYS A 422 32.83 -27.64 25.83
CA LYS A 422 32.78 -26.62 24.77
C LYS A 422 31.44 -26.64 24.03
N THR A 423 30.91 -27.83 23.71
CA THR A 423 29.60 -27.97 23.09
C THR A 423 28.48 -27.42 23.97
N LEU A 424 28.49 -27.74 25.27
CA LEU A 424 27.53 -27.17 26.23
C LEU A 424 27.64 -25.66 26.30
N TRP A 425 28.86 -25.09 26.31
CA TRP A 425 29.03 -23.64 26.30
C TRP A 425 28.47 -23.00 25.01
N VAL A 426 28.65 -23.62 23.85
CA VAL A 426 28.06 -23.11 22.59
C VAL A 426 26.53 -23.19 22.63
N ASP A 427 25.97 -24.34 22.98
CA ASP A 427 24.52 -24.55 22.88
C ASP A 427 23.75 -23.85 24.01
N ARG A 428 24.24 -23.93 25.26
CA ARG A 428 23.60 -23.33 26.45
C ARG A 428 23.97 -21.86 26.65
N GLU A 429 25.23 -21.49 26.55
CA GLU A 429 25.67 -20.12 26.92
C GLU A 429 25.70 -19.15 25.72
N ARG A 430 25.68 -19.65 24.48
CA ARG A 430 25.61 -18.80 23.28
C ARG A 430 24.26 -18.87 22.58
N CYS A 431 23.79 -20.07 22.22
CA CYS A 431 22.58 -20.19 21.40
C CYS A 431 21.31 -19.88 22.19
N GLN A 432 21.11 -20.47 23.39
CA GLN A 432 19.88 -20.24 24.17
C GLN A 432 19.60 -18.75 24.48
N PRO A 433 20.58 -17.92 24.92
CA PRO A 433 20.33 -16.50 25.17
C PRO A 433 19.94 -15.73 23.91
N VAL A 434 20.55 -16.05 22.76
CA VAL A 434 20.21 -15.42 21.48
C VAL A 434 18.78 -15.81 21.06
N ARG A 435 18.41 -17.08 21.23
CA ARG A 435 17.04 -17.57 20.95
C ARG A 435 15.99 -17.01 21.91
N ALA A 436 16.33 -16.66 23.14
CA ALA A 436 15.39 -16.02 24.06
C ALA A 436 14.86 -14.67 23.56
N HIS A 437 15.57 -14.03 22.62
CA HIS A 437 15.16 -12.79 21.96
C HIS A 437 14.35 -13.04 20.68
N TYR A 438 13.98 -14.30 20.38
CA TYR A 438 13.18 -14.60 19.21
C TYR A 438 11.82 -13.87 19.31
N PRO A 439 11.38 -13.18 18.24
CA PRO A 439 10.18 -12.36 18.27
C PRO A 439 8.92 -13.07 18.81
N SER A 440 8.14 -12.32 19.58
CA SER A 440 6.83 -12.74 20.08
C SER A 440 5.80 -12.73 18.94
N VAL A 441 4.65 -13.39 19.17
CA VAL A 441 3.49 -13.32 18.25
C VAL A 441 3.05 -11.87 18.01
N ALA A 442 3.07 -11.04 19.05
CA ALA A 442 2.73 -9.62 18.97
C ALA A 442 3.71 -8.86 18.06
N ALA A 443 5.01 -9.00 18.31
CA ALA A 443 6.05 -8.35 17.51
C ALA A 443 6.01 -8.80 16.03
N LEU A 444 5.76 -10.09 15.76
CA LEU A 444 5.64 -10.63 14.39
C LEU A 444 4.38 -10.16 13.68
N SER A 445 3.34 -9.79 14.42
CA SER A 445 2.10 -9.24 13.87
C SER A 445 2.18 -7.75 13.49
N GLY A 446 3.29 -7.08 13.84
CA GLY A 446 3.53 -5.67 13.51
C GLY A 446 2.66 -4.67 14.30
N HIS A 447 1.93 -5.15 15.30
CA HIS A 447 1.40 -4.30 16.37
C HIS A 447 2.59 -3.98 17.29
N GLY A 448 2.87 -2.68 17.49
CA GLY A 448 3.98 -2.27 18.36
C GLY A 448 3.85 -2.88 19.75
N ASP A 449 4.99 -3.23 20.34
CA ASP A 449 5.06 -3.65 21.75
C ASP A 449 4.63 -2.51 22.70
#